data_AF-A0AAV5T770-F1
#
_entry.id   AF-A0AAV5T770-F1
#
_cell.length_a   1.000
_cell.length_b   1.000
_cell.length_c   1.000
_cell.angle_alpha   90.00
_cell.angle_beta   90.00
_cell.angle_gamma   90.00
#
_symmetry.space_group_name_H-M   'P 1'
#
loop_
_entity.id
_entity.type
_entity.pdbx_description
1 polymer ?
#
loop_
_entity_poly.entity_id
_entity_poly.type
_entity_poly.pdbx_seq_one_letter_code
_entity_poly.pdbx_strand_id
1 'polypeptide(L)'
;AEPDRLTQFAHLEHRLFRGISFLSFFFKLRVDSIPLDSIRQIFEQFEIELVRLYVVTEQQSFNARQLIADFPRSKYTVYLQHMPPVDKLLSLPPMEEMHAIGRGTIPVEAFFQLIAAHNVLKIYRESVVINWEELKQAMKIISSDSREKTANLIVFNASMVKWLRSEGFTESTRPGQSCRRFELIANGTTQQSEEDDHDNDFKLRYKQCFIRVNRFAWSGEEK
;
A
#
# COMPACT_ATOMS: atom_id res chain seq x y z
N ALA A 1 11.46 -43.74 22.99
CA ALA A 1 11.29 -42.72 21.93
C ALA A 1 11.08 -41.39 22.62
N GLU A 2 12.01 -40.46 22.46
CA GLU A 2 11.79 -39.09 22.96
C GLU A 2 10.57 -38.50 22.22
N PRO A 3 9.61 -37.89 22.93
CA PRO A 3 8.53 -37.18 22.27
C PRO A 3 9.13 -36.08 21.40
N ASP A 4 8.65 -35.96 20.16
CA ASP A 4 9.00 -34.87 19.26
C ASP A 4 8.82 -33.53 19.99
N ARG A 5 9.86 -32.70 19.97
CA ARG A 5 9.91 -31.43 20.70
C ARG A 5 8.77 -30.49 20.26
N LEU A 6 8.28 -30.64 19.03
CA LEU A 6 7.07 -29.98 18.53
C LEU A 6 5.81 -30.38 19.32
N THR A 7 5.65 -31.65 19.64
CA THR A 7 4.48 -32.16 20.38
C THR A 7 4.48 -31.71 21.85
N GLN A 8 5.67 -31.62 22.48
CA GLN A 8 5.80 -31.05 23.83
C GLN A 8 5.54 -29.54 23.86
N PHE A 9 5.96 -28.81 22.83
CA PHE A 9 5.66 -27.38 22.68
C PHE A 9 4.15 -27.15 22.50
N ALA A 10 3.50 -27.93 21.64
CA ALA A 10 2.05 -27.85 21.41
C ALA A 10 1.21 -28.14 22.68
N HIS A 11 1.68 -29.02 23.57
CA HIS A 11 1.01 -29.30 24.85
C HIS A 11 1.20 -28.21 25.91
N LEU A 12 2.33 -27.49 25.89
CA LEU A 12 2.54 -26.31 26.74
C LEU A 12 1.77 -25.09 26.21
N GLU A 13 1.64 -24.95 24.89
CA GLU A 13 0.87 -23.89 24.22
C GLU A 13 -0.60 -23.86 24.66
N HIS A 14 -1.26 -25.02 24.69
CA HIS A 14 -2.68 -25.13 25.06
C HIS A 14 -3.01 -24.68 26.49
N ARG A 15 -2.02 -24.64 27.41
CA ARG A 15 -2.23 -24.25 28.82
C ARG A 15 -1.81 -22.82 29.13
N LEU A 16 -0.84 -22.26 28.43
CA LEU A 16 -0.25 -20.96 28.78
C LEU A 16 -0.85 -19.78 28.01
N PHE A 17 -1.57 -20.02 26.90
CA PHE A 17 -1.91 -18.96 25.95
C PHE A 17 -3.40 -18.71 25.71
N ARG A 18 -4.30 -19.30 26.49
CA ARG A 18 -5.73 -18.92 26.42
C ARG A 18 -5.91 -17.49 26.94
N GLY A 19 -6.36 -16.58 26.07
CA GLY A 19 -6.63 -15.18 26.39
C GLY A 19 -5.48 -14.22 26.06
N ILE A 20 -4.46 -14.65 25.32
CA ILE A 20 -3.43 -13.77 24.78
C ILE A 20 -3.90 -13.29 23.39
N SER A 21 -4.12 -11.99 23.27
CA SER A 21 -4.33 -11.32 22.00
C SER A 21 -3.03 -10.70 21.52
N PHE A 22 -2.75 -10.85 20.22
CA PHE A 22 -1.64 -10.16 19.59
C PHE A 22 -2.18 -8.97 18.80
N LEU A 23 -1.77 -7.77 19.20
CA LEU A 23 -2.07 -6.53 18.46
C LEU A 23 -1.55 -6.60 17.02
N SER A 24 -0.40 -7.23 16.83
CA SER A 24 0.21 -7.36 15.51
C SER A 24 1.03 -8.63 15.41
N PHE A 25 0.75 -9.40 14.36
CA PHE A 25 1.47 -10.64 14.08
C PHE A 25 2.03 -10.59 12.66
N PHE A 26 3.29 -10.96 12.52
CA PHE A 26 4.03 -10.80 11.28
C PHE A 26 4.40 -12.16 10.68
N PHE A 27 3.81 -12.48 9.52
CA PHE A 27 4.23 -13.65 8.76
C PHE A 27 5.07 -13.21 7.56
N LYS A 28 6.39 -13.35 7.69
CA LYS A 28 7.20 -13.50 6.49
C LYS A 28 7.03 -14.93 6.00
N LEU A 29 6.01 -15.15 5.19
CA LEU A 29 5.91 -16.36 4.38
C LEU A 29 7.15 -16.37 3.48
N ARG A 30 8.23 -16.99 3.95
CA ARG A 30 9.27 -17.48 3.05
C ARG A 30 8.70 -18.75 2.42
N VAL A 31 8.92 -18.89 1.12
CA VAL A 31 8.20 -19.81 0.22
C VAL A 31 8.10 -21.25 0.74
N ASP A 32 8.99 -21.67 1.65
CA ASP A 32 9.16 -23.08 2.00
C ASP A 32 9.19 -23.38 3.51
N SER A 33 9.13 -22.38 4.42
CA SER A 33 9.49 -22.65 5.82
C SER A 33 8.35 -23.08 6.74
N ILE A 34 7.10 -22.71 6.45
CA ILE A 34 5.95 -23.00 7.35
C ILE A 34 4.76 -23.48 6.51
N PRO A 35 4.30 -24.73 6.69
CA PRO A 35 3.08 -25.24 6.07
C PRO A 35 1.86 -24.40 6.46
N LEU A 36 0.91 -24.23 5.54
CA LEU A 36 -0.31 -23.46 5.78
C LEU A 36 -1.10 -24.00 6.99
N ASP A 37 -1.15 -25.32 7.17
CA ASP A 37 -1.88 -25.93 8.29
C ASP A 37 -1.27 -25.59 9.65
N SER A 38 0.05 -25.45 9.73
CA SER A 38 0.71 -24.97 10.95
C SER A 38 0.33 -23.52 11.26
N ILE A 39 0.14 -22.68 10.23
CA ILE A 39 -0.33 -21.30 10.39
C ILE A 39 -1.78 -21.30 10.87
N ARG A 40 -2.64 -22.16 10.32
CA ARG A 40 -4.04 -22.29 10.76
C ARG A 40 -4.14 -22.63 12.24
N GLN A 41 -3.33 -23.57 12.73
CA GLN A 41 -3.30 -23.93 14.15
C GLN A 41 -2.98 -22.74 15.05
N ILE A 42 -2.08 -21.84 14.63
CA ILE A 42 -1.78 -20.61 15.36
C ILE A 42 -3.02 -19.72 15.40
N PHE A 43 -3.68 -19.48 14.28
CA PHE A 43 -4.89 -18.63 14.24
C PHE A 43 -6.09 -19.22 15.01
N GLU A 44 -6.18 -20.54 15.12
CA GLU A 44 -7.20 -21.20 15.94
C GLU A 44 -6.95 -21.00 17.44
N GLN A 45 -5.70 -20.81 17.85
CA GLN A 45 -5.31 -20.66 19.24
C GLN A 45 -5.23 -19.19 19.70
N PHE A 46 -4.99 -18.27 18.76
CA PHE A 46 -4.70 -16.87 19.06
C PHE A 46 -5.64 -15.92 18.32
N GLU A 47 -6.13 -14.89 19.04
CA GLU A 47 -6.77 -13.75 18.39
C GLU A 47 -5.68 -12.82 17.83
N ILE A 48 -5.59 -12.76 16.50
CA ILE A 48 -4.61 -11.95 15.78
C ILE A 48 -5.34 -10.78 15.15
N GLU A 49 -5.05 -9.56 15.62
CA GLU A 49 -5.75 -8.39 15.09
C GLU A 49 -5.26 -8.00 13.70
N LEU A 50 -3.94 -8.05 13.45
CA LEU A 50 -3.33 -7.65 12.18
C LEU A 50 -2.32 -8.69 11.70
N VAL A 51 -2.53 -9.17 10.48
CA VAL A 51 -1.69 -10.15 9.79
C VAL A 51 -0.98 -9.47 8.64
N ARG A 52 0.36 -9.55 8.61
CA ARG A 52 1.16 -9.09 7.47
C ARG A 52 1.62 -10.29 6.64
N LEU A 53 1.33 -10.26 5.33
CA LEU A 53 1.62 -11.34 4.37
C LEU A 53 2.57 -10.85 3.28
N TYR A 54 3.64 -11.61 3.03
CA TYR A 54 4.58 -11.35 1.94
C TYR A 54 4.41 -12.41 0.86
N VAL A 55 3.99 -11.98 -0.33
CA VAL A 55 3.64 -12.85 -1.44
C VAL A 55 4.61 -12.62 -2.60
N VAL A 56 5.51 -13.57 -2.77
CA VAL A 56 6.60 -13.59 -3.76
C VAL A 56 6.36 -14.62 -4.86
N THR A 57 5.50 -15.61 -4.64
CA THR A 57 5.15 -16.64 -5.63
C THR A 57 3.65 -16.80 -5.78
N GLU A 58 3.22 -17.46 -6.87
CA GLU A 58 1.81 -17.78 -7.07
C GLU A 58 1.26 -18.70 -5.97
N GLN A 59 2.03 -19.71 -5.53
CA GLN A 59 1.62 -20.58 -4.43
C GLN A 59 1.39 -19.80 -3.13
N GLN A 60 2.24 -18.81 -2.84
CA GLN A 60 2.03 -17.93 -1.68
C GLN A 60 0.79 -17.07 -1.82
N SER A 61 0.48 -16.61 -3.04
CA SER A 61 -0.77 -15.88 -3.31
C SER A 61 -1.99 -16.76 -3.08
N PHE A 62 -1.92 -18.04 -3.47
CA PHE A 62 -2.96 -19.02 -3.17
C PHE A 62 -3.11 -19.25 -1.65
N ASN A 63 -2.01 -19.54 -0.94
CA ASN A 63 -2.04 -19.77 0.51
C ASN A 63 -2.52 -18.54 1.28
N ALA A 64 -2.09 -17.34 0.89
CA ALA A 64 -2.53 -16.09 1.49
C ALA A 64 -4.05 -15.91 1.35
N ARG A 65 -4.62 -16.20 0.18
CA ARG A 65 -6.08 -16.12 -0.04
C ARG A 65 -6.84 -17.14 0.79
N GLN A 66 -6.32 -18.36 0.91
CA GLN A 66 -6.92 -19.36 1.81
C GLN A 66 -6.90 -18.88 3.25
N LEU A 67 -5.78 -18.37 3.75
CA LEU A 67 -5.67 -17.88 5.11
C LEU A 67 -6.64 -16.72 5.39
N ILE A 68 -6.77 -15.77 4.45
CA ILE A 68 -7.72 -14.66 4.56
C ILE A 68 -9.16 -15.16 4.61
N ALA A 69 -9.50 -16.15 3.78
CA ALA A 69 -10.83 -16.75 3.76
C ALA A 69 -11.15 -17.53 5.05
N ASP A 70 -10.16 -18.23 5.61
CA ASP A 70 -10.30 -19.04 6.81
C ASP A 70 -10.44 -18.16 8.07
N PHE A 71 -9.78 -16.99 8.09
CA PHE A 71 -9.77 -16.08 9.26
C PHE A 71 -10.17 -14.64 8.91
N PRO A 72 -11.42 -14.40 8.48
CA PRO A 72 -11.86 -13.11 7.95
C PRO A 72 -12.00 -11.99 9.00
N ARG A 73 -11.93 -12.32 10.29
CA ARG A 73 -12.00 -11.34 11.39
C ARG A 73 -10.71 -10.54 11.57
N SER A 74 -9.58 -11.09 11.15
CA SER A 74 -8.28 -10.42 11.23
C SER A 74 -8.20 -9.30 10.19
N LYS A 75 -7.47 -8.23 10.49
CA LYS A 75 -7.04 -7.25 9.48
C LYS A 75 -5.84 -7.79 8.73
N TYR A 76 -5.69 -7.38 7.47
CA TYR A 76 -4.62 -7.85 6.61
C TYR A 76 -3.84 -6.69 5.99
N THR A 77 -2.52 -6.87 5.95
CA THR A 77 -1.61 -6.12 5.08
C THR A 77 -0.91 -7.10 4.14
N VAL A 78 -0.96 -6.85 2.83
CA VAL A 78 -0.32 -7.73 1.84
C VAL A 78 0.77 -7.00 1.05
N TYR A 79 1.93 -7.63 0.94
CA TYR A 79 3.05 -7.21 0.11
C TYR A 79 3.22 -8.15 -1.08
N LEU A 80 2.69 -7.76 -2.24
CA LEU A 80 2.78 -8.48 -3.50
C LEU A 80 4.09 -8.16 -4.23
N GLN A 81 5.10 -8.99 -4.07
CA GLN A 81 6.32 -8.94 -4.90
C GLN A 81 6.15 -9.69 -6.22
N HIS A 82 5.18 -10.60 -6.29
CA HIS A 82 4.68 -11.18 -7.52
C HIS A 82 3.30 -10.60 -7.83
N MET A 83 3.15 -9.96 -8.98
CA MET A 83 1.88 -9.37 -9.39
C MET A 83 0.98 -10.48 -9.95
N PRO A 84 -0.14 -10.83 -9.27
CA PRO A 84 -1.06 -11.80 -9.83
C PRO A 84 -1.80 -11.20 -11.04
N PRO A 85 -2.40 -12.06 -11.89
CA PRO A 85 -3.40 -11.65 -12.88
C PRO A 85 -4.45 -10.68 -12.29
N VAL A 86 -4.92 -9.73 -13.11
CA VAL A 86 -5.82 -8.64 -12.68
C VAL A 86 -7.10 -9.14 -12.03
N ASP A 87 -7.70 -10.20 -12.57
CA ASP A 87 -8.89 -10.85 -12.00
C ASP A 87 -8.63 -11.39 -10.58
N LYS A 88 -7.46 -12.01 -10.36
CA LYS A 88 -7.04 -12.49 -9.04
C LYS A 88 -6.66 -11.35 -8.09
N LEU A 89 -6.16 -10.24 -8.63
CA LEU A 89 -5.84 -9.03 -7.86
C LEU A 89 -7.12 -8.37 -7.34
N LEU A 90 -8.13 -8.25 -8.19
CA LEU A 90 -9.42 -7.66 -7.88
C LEU A 90 -10.31 -8.56 -7.02
N SER A 91 -10.03 -9.86 -6.94
CA SER A 91 -10.75 -10.78 -6.06
C SER A 91 -10.25 -10.77 -4.62
N LEU A 92 -9.18 -10.02 -4.32
CA LEU A 92 -8.71 -9.84 -2.96
C LEU A 92 -9.73 -9.02 -2.15
N PRO A 93 -10.07 -9.44 -0.92
CA PRO A 93 -10.97 -8.66 -0.09
C PRO A 93 -10.32 -7.32 0.32
N PRO A 94 -11.12 -6.33 0.76
CA PRO A 94 -10.59 -5.10 1.34
C PRO A 94 -9.54 -5.37 2.42
N MET A 95 -8.49 -4.57 2.42
CA MET A 95 -7.33 -4.72 3.31
C MET A 95 -7.02 -3.40 3.99
N GLU A 96 -6.31 -3.47 5.11
CA GLU A 96 -5.77 -2.30 5.78
C GLU A 96 -4.73 -1.63 4.88
N GLU A 97 -3.75 -2.42 4.40
CA GLU A 97 -2.76 -1.96 3.44
C GLU A 97 -2.47 -3.00 2.36
N MET A 98 -2.33 -2.53 1.12
CA MET A 98 -1.91 -3.35 -0.01
C MET A 98 -0.73 -2.70 -0.70
N HIS A 99 0.37 -3.44 -0.79
CA HIS A 99 1.61 -3.03 -1.43
C HIS A 99 1.85 -3.89 -2.67
N ALA A 100 1.90 -3.29 -3.85
CA ALA A 100 2.17 -3.98 -5.11
C ALA A 100 3.56 -3.57 -5.64
N ILE A 101 4.55 -4.45 -5.47
CA ILE A 101 5.98 -4.23 -5.75
C ILE A 101 6.45 -5.02 -6.99
N GLY A 102 5.65 -6.01 -7.42
CA GLY A 102 5.98 -6.89 -8.54
C GLY A 102 6.05 -6.19 -9.88
N ARG A 103 6.73 -6.84 -10.84
CA ARG A 103 6.73 -6.39 -12.24
C ARG A 103 5.39 -6.78 -12.86
N GLY A 104 4.71 -5.81 -13.46
CA GLY A 104 3.43 -6.00 -14.14
C GLY A 104 2.73 -4.66 -14.35
N THR A 105 1.84 -4.59 -15.33
CA THR A 105 1.02 -3.41 -15.57
C THR A 105 -0.37 -3.66 -15.01
N ILE A 106 -0.83 -2.80 -14.11
CA ILE A 106 -2.20 -2.75 -13.61
C ILE A 106 -2.97 -1.79 -14.52
N PRO A 107 -4.00 -2.26 -15.23
CA PRO A 107 -4.89 -1.38 -16.00
C PRO A 107 -5.51 -0.30 -15.12
N VAL A 108 -5.76 0.88 -15.68
CA VAL A 108 -6.26 2.04 -14.91
C VAL A 108 -7.63 1.76 -14.27
N GLU A 109 -8.49 0.98 -14.93
CA GLU A 109 -9.79 0.58 -14.41
C GLU A 109 -9.65 -0.34 -13.19
N ALA A 110 -8.67 -1.25 -13.23
CA ALA A 110 -8.35 -2.10 -12.08
C ALA A 110 -7.74 -1.27 -10.94
N PHE A 111 -6.88 -0.29 -11.26
CA PHE A 111 -6.35 0.64 -10.27
C PHE A 111 -7.47 1.40 -9.53
N PHE A 112 -8.47 1.92 -10.24
CA PHE A 112 -9.61 2.58 -9.61
C PHE A 112 -10.41 1.66 -8.69
N GLN A 113 -10.63 0.42 -9.10
CA GLN A 113 -11.31 -0.58 -8.26
C GLN A 113 -10.50 -0.90 -7.00
N LEU A 114 -9.18 -1.02 -7.11
CA LEU A 114 -8.30 -1.24 -5.96
C LEU A 114 -8.30 -0.05 -5.01
N ILE A 115 -8.22 1.19 -5.51
CA ILE A 115 -8.34 2.38 -4.65
C ILE A 115 -9.70 2.41 -3.97
N ALA A 116 -10.78 2.04 -4.66
CA ALA A 116 -12.11 2.01 -4.08
C ALA A 116 -12.20 0.96 -2.94
N ALA A 117 -11.58 -0.20 -3.11
CA ALA A 117 -11.61 -1.29 -2.14
C ALA A 117 -10.74 -1.04 -0.89
N HIS A 118 -9.48 -0.63 -1.07
CA HIS A 118 -8.47 -0.63 0.00
C HIS A 118 -8.29 0.76 0.65
N ASN A 119 -7.97 0.79 1.96
CA ASN A 119 -7.69 2.05 2.67
C ASN A 119 -6.33 2.61 2.23
N VAL A 120 -5.30 1.77 2.25
CA VAL A 120 -3.95 2.13 1.79
C VAL A 120 -3.56 1.25 0.62
N LEU A 121 -3.36 1.87 -0.54
CA LEU A 121 -2.86 1.22 -1.75
C LEU A 121 -1.51 1.83 -2.14
N LYS A 122 -0.44 1.03 -2.13
CA LYS A 122 0.90 1.47 -2.51
C LYS A 122 1.37 0.68 -3.71
N ILE A 123 1.47 1.33 -4.87
CA ILE A 123 1.95 0.71 -6.10
C ILE A 123 3.33 1.26 -6.41
N TYR A 124 4.31 0.36 -6.46
CA TYR A 124 5.69 0.68 -6.74
C TYR A 124 6.01 0.39 -8.21
N ARG A 125 7.15 0.90 -8.70
CA ARG A 125 7.73 0.60 -10.04
C ARG A 125 6.82 0.89 -11.24
N GLU A 126 6.22 2.08 -11.30
CA GLU A 126 5.48 2.58 -12.48
C GLU A 126 4.45 1.59 -13.05
N SER A 127 3.89 0.73 -12.19
CA SER A 127 3.00 -0.35 -12.61
C SER A 127 1.62 0.13 -13.07
N VAL A 128 1.34 1.44 -13.03
CA VAL A 128 0.09 2.03 -13.54
C VAL A 128 0.46 3.12 -14.53
N VAL A 129 0.04 2.94 -15.79
CA VAL A 129 0.09 4.01 -16.79
C VAL A 129 -1.17 4.83 -16.61
N ILE A 130 -1.02 6.06 -16.12
CA ILE A 130 -2.13 6.97 -15.82
C ILE A 130 -1.89 8.33 -16.47
N ASN A 131 -2.94 8.94 -17.01
CA ASN A 131 -2.92 10.32 -17.48
C ASN A 131 -3.49 11.29 -16.42
N TRP A 132 -3.48 12.59 -16.73
CA TRP A 132 -3.90 13.61 -15.78
C TRP A 132 -5.38 13.56 -15.39
N GLU A 133 -6.27 13.27 -16.34
CA GLU A 133 -7.71 13.19 -16.08
C GLU A 133 -8.05 11.94 -15.26
N GLU A 134 -7.37 10.83 -15.52
CA GLU A 134 -7.47 9.61 -14.72
C GLU A 134 -6.94 9.82 -13.30
N LEU A 135 -5.85 10.59 -13.11
CA LEU A 135 -5.37 10.95 -11.77
C LEU A 135 -6.40 11.82 -11.03
N LYS A 136 -7.07 12.75 -11.72
CA LYS A 136 -8.22 13.50 -11.14
C LYS A 136 -9.37 12.59 -10.76
N GLN A 137 -9.64 11.54 -11.54
CA GLN A 137 -10.65 10.55 -11.21
C GLN A 137 -10.26 9.74 -9.95
N ALA A 138 -9.00 9.30 -9.83
CA ALA A 138 -8.49 8.68 -8.62
C ALA A 138 -8.64 9.59 -7.39
N MET A 139 -8.28 10.87 -7.52
CA MET A 139 -8.47 11.87 -6.46
C MET A 139 -9.94 12.04 -6.09
N LYS A 140 -10.85 12.03 -7.07
CA LYS A 140 -12.29 12.10 -6.81
C LYS A 140 -12.74 10.92 -5.97
N ILE A 141 -12.35 9.69 -6.33
CA ILE A 141 -12.65 8.46 -5.59
C ILE A 141 -12.19 8.59 -4.13
N ILE A 142 -10.94 9.00 -3.91
CA ILE A 142 -10.37 9.20 -2.56
C ILE A 142 -11.13 10.28 -1.79
N SER A 143 -11.36 11.44 -2.41
CA SER A 143 -12.02 12.58 -1.75
C SER A 143 -13.50 12.37 -1.41
N SER A 144 -14.14 11.38 -2.04
CA SER A 144 -15.54 11.03 -1.79
C SER A 144 -15.74 9.90 -0.79
N ASP A 145 -14.67 9.21 -0.41
CA ASP A 145 -14.73 8.15 0.59
C ASP A 145 -14.72 8.77 1.99
N SER A 146 -15.55 8.24 2.89
CA SER A 146 -15.59 8.70 4.29
C SER A 146 -14.45 8.12 5.12
N ARG A 147 -13.79 7.06 4.63
CA ARG A 147 -12.62 6.46 5.28
C ARG A 147 -11.35 7.25 4.95
N GLU A 148 -10.38 7.19 5.86
CA GLU A 148 -9.05 7.67 5.56
C GLU A 148 -8.40 6.79 4.48
N LYS A 149 -8.04 7.41 3.35
CA LYS A 149 -7.50 6.73 2.19
C LYS A 149 -6.17 7.31 1.74
N THR A 150 -5.25 6.42 1.39
CA THR A 150 -3.95 6.75 0.83
C THR A 150 -3.69 5.92 -0.42
N ALA A 151 -3.39 6.58 -1.53
CA ALA A 151 -2.85 5.93 -2.72
C ALA A 151 -1.45 6.46 -3.00
N ASN A 152 -0.48 5.55 -3.19
CA ASN A 152 0.86 5.89 -3.62
C ASN A 152 1.09 5.36 -5.04
N LEU A 153 1.56 6.25 -5.90
CA LEU A 153 1.87 6.01 -7.30
C LEU A 153 3.26 6.58 -7.61
N ILE A 154 3.98 5.91 -8.49
CA ILE A 154 5.19 6.45 -9.11
C ILE A 154 4.81 6.99 -10.49
N VAL A 155 5.20 8.22 -10.77
CA VAL A 155 4.93 8.92 -12.01
C VAL A 155 6.21 9.59 -12.50
N PHE A 156 6.45 9.55 -13.81
CA PHE A 156 7.58 10.24 -14.41
C PHE A 156 7.55 11.74 -14.12
N ASN A 157 8.71 12.30 -13.79
CA ASN A 157 8.84 13.72 -13.48
C ASN A 157 8.34 14.61 -14.63
N ALA A 158 8.73 14.30 -15.87
CA ALA A 158 8.26 15.00 -17.07
C ALA A 158 6.72 15.01 -17.21
N SER A 159 6.06 13.89 -16.89
CA SER A 159 4.60 13.79 -16.89
C SER A 159 3.99 14.69 -15.82
N MET A 160 4.53 14.66 -14.59
CA MET A 160 4.09 15.52 -13.51
C MET A 160 4.25 17.00 -13.85
N VAL A 161 5.42 17.44 -14.36
CA VAL A 161 5.66 18.82 -14.80
C VAL A 161 4.62 19.24 -15.84
N LYS A 162 4.35 18.41 -16.85
CA LYS A 162 3.34 18.68 -17.88
C LYS A 162 1.95 18.84 -17.26
N TRP A 163 1.57 17.98 -16.32
CA TRP A 163 0.28 18.04 -15.64
C TRP A 163 0.13 19.32 -14.81
N LEU A 164 1.15 19.67 -14.02
CA LEU A 164 1.16 20.89 -13.21
C LEU A 164 1.06 22.15 -14.08
N ARG A 165 1.85 22.23 -15.16
CA ARG A 165 1.78 23.34 -16.12
C ARG A 165 0.41 23.44 -16.77
N SER A 166 -0.24 22.30 -17.06
CA SER A 166 -1.60 22.29 -17.62
C SER A 166 -2.64 22.88 -16.68
N GLU A 167 -2.38 22.90 -15.37
CA GLU A 167 -3.22 23.55 -14.35
C GLU A 167 -2.79 24.99 -14.03
N GLY A 168 -1.72 25.50 -14.65
CA GLY A 168 -1.21 26.85 -14.48
C GLY A 168 -0.13 27.00 -13.40
N PHE A 169 0.41 25.90 -12.87
CA PHE A 169 1.58 25.97 -11.99
C PHE A 169 2.86 26.21 -12.78
N THR A 170 3.77 26.95 -12.16
CA THR A 170 5.09 27.30 -12.69
C THR A 170 6.15 27.20 -11.58
N GLU A 171 7.43 27.27 -11.95
CA GLU A 171 8.56 27.35 -11.00
C GLU A 171 8.45 28.52 -10.01
N SER A 172 7.76 29.59 -10.43
CA SER A 172 7.52 30.77 -9.61
C SER A 172 6.33 30.62 -8.65
N THR A 173 5.54 29.54 -8.74
CA THR A 173 4.41 29.32 -7.83
C THR A 173 4.90 29.15 -6.40
N ARG A 174 4.23 29.81 -5.45
CA ARG A 174 4.57 29.83 -4.02
C ARG A 174 3.49 29.14 -3.18
N PRO A 175 3.85 28.56 -2.02
CA PRO A 175 2.86 28.04 -1.08
C PRO A 175 1.77 29.06 -0.73
N GLY A 176 0.54 28.58 -0.58
CA GLY A 176 -0.68 29.38 -0.42
C GLY A 176 -1.31 29.86 -1.74
N GLN A 177 -0.62 29.71 -2.88
CA GLN A 177 -1.19 30.07 -4.18
C GLN A 177 -2.08 28.97 -4.73
N SER A 178 -3.22 29.38 -5.28
CA SER A 178 -4.19 28.51 -5.95
C SER A 178 -4.07 28.65 -7.46
N CYS A 179 -3.88 27.52 -8.14
CA CYS A 179 -3.93 27.40 -9.59
C CYS A 179 -5.13 26.53 -9.96
N ARG A 180 -6.17 27.18 -10.49
CA ARG A 180 -7.48 26.57 -10.80
C ARG A 180 -8.11 25.89 -9.57
N ARG A 181 -8.11 24.55 -9.54
CA ARG A 181 -8.74 23.73 -8.49
C ARG A 181 -7.75 23.23 -7.43
N PHE A 182 -6.48 23.54 -7.61
CA PHE A 182 -5.40 23.07 -6.75
C PHE A 182 -4.79 24.24 -6.01
N GLU A 183 -4.34 23.97 -4.80
CA GLU A 183 -3.58 24.91 -4.00
C GLU A 183 -2.27 24.28 -3.58
N LEU A 184 -1.19 25.03 -3.74
CA LEU A 184 0.12 24.63 -3.26
C LEU A 184 0.19 24.85 -1.75
N ILE A 185 0.37 23.79 -0.99
CA ILE A 185 0.49 23.83 0.47
C ILE A 185 1.97 23.80 0.83
N ALA A 186 2.36 24.65 1.78
CA ALA A 186 3.72 24.60 2.33
C ALA A 186 3.94 23.25 3.00
N ASN A 187 5.10 22.62 2.77
CA ASN A 187 5.51 21.50 3.62
C ASN A 187 5.83 22.08 5.00
N GLY A 188 4.85 22.05 5.89
CA GLY A 188 5.08 22.37 7.29
C GLY A 188 6.15 21.42 7.83
N THR A 189 7.25 21.98 8.32
CA THR A 189 8.23 21.32 9.19
C THR A 189 8.97 20.11 8.63
N THR A 190 9.74 20.29 7.55
CA THR A 190 11.07 19.67 7.55
C THR A 190 12.02 20.75 8.03
N GLN A 191 12.49 20.63 9.27
CA GLN A 191 13.69 21.36 9.69
C GLN A 191 14.74 21.06 8.63
N GLN A 192 15.13 22.10 7.90
CA GLN A 192 16.21 22.04 6.93
C GLN A 192 17.46 21.61 7.70
N SER A 193 17.79 20.32 7.67
CA SER A 193 19.18 19.92 7.80
C SER A 193 19.86 20.47 6.56
N GLU A 194 20.71 21.49 6.74
CA GLU A 194 21.39 22.25 5.69
C GLU A 194 22.32 21.42 4.79
N GLU A 195 22.31 20.08 4.91
CA GLU A 195 23.23 19.17 4.24
C GLU A 195 22.58 18.24 3.19
N ASP A 196 21.24 18.21 3.04
CA ASP A 196 20.56 17.38 2.03
C ASP A 196 19.80 18.24 0.99
N ASP A 197 20.52 18.63 -0.06
CA ASP A 197 20.11 19.47 -1.21
C ASP A 197 19.05 18.83 -2.15
N HIS A 198 18.23 17.88 -1.69
CA HIS A 198 17.53 16.97 -2.62
C HIS A 198 16.03 16.76 -2.47
N ASP A 199 15.36 17.21 -1.41
CA ASP A 199 13.91 16.97 -1.30
C ASP A 199 13.09 18.21 -1.65
N ASN A 200 12.96 18.46 -2.96
CA ASN A 200 11.92 19.30 -3.57
C ASN A 200 10.53 18.63 -3.42
N ASP A 201 10.18 18.28 -2.19
CA ASP A 201 8.86 17.76 -1.86
C ASP A 201 7.88 18.93 -1.82
N PHE A 202 6.67 18.72 -2.30
CA PHE A 202 5.57 19.66 -2.10
C PHE A 202 4.24 18.94 -1.97
N LYS A 203 3.25 19.69 -1.47
CA LYS A 203 1.91 19.17 -1.24
C LYS A 203 0.90 20.00 -2.02
N LEU A 204 0.02 19.35 -2.77
CA LEU A 204 -1.14 19.98 -3.40
C LEU A 204 -2.39 19.61 -2.63
N ARG A 205 -3.28 20.57 -2.45
CA ARG A 205 -4.64 20.33 -1.96
C ARG A 205 -5.62 20.33 -3.13
N TYR A 206 -6.43 19.29 -3.23
CA TYR A 206 -7.59 19.19 -4.11
C TYR A 206 -8.81 18.81 -3.30
N LYS A 207 -9.71 19.78 -3.04
CA LYS A 207 -10.80 19.62 -2.07
C LYS A 207 -10.24 19.15 -0.71
N GLN A 208 -10.75 18.03 -0.17
CA GLN A 208 -10.30 17.41 1.07
C GLN A 208 -9.15 16.40 0.87
N CYS A 209 -8.72 16.18 -0.37
CA CYS A 209 -7.61 15.29 -0.71
C CYS A 209 -6.30 16.07 -0.79
N PHE A 210 -5.21 15.39 -0.42
CA PHE A 210 -3.87 15.92 -0.57
C PHE A 210 -3.04 15.02 -1.48
N ILE A 211 -2.28 15.64 -2.38
CA ILE A 211 -1.26 14.98 -3.18
C ILE A 211 0.08 15.39 -2.58
N ARG A 212 0.88 14.42 -2.16
CA ARG A 212 2.28 14.65 -1.82
C ARG A 212 3.12 14.23 -3.02
N VAL A 213 3.85 15.18 -3.58
CA VAL A 213 4.82 14.92 -4.66
C VAL A 213 6.19 14.98 -4.02
N ASN A 214 6.96 13.90 -4.18
CA ASN A 214 8.29 13.81 -3.61
C ASN A 214 9.34 13.89 -4.72
N ARG A 215 10.54 14.38 -4.39
CA ARG A 215 11.71 14.42 -5.31
C ARG A 215 11.40 15.05 -6.68
N PHE A 216 10.69 16.16 -6.69
CA PHE A 216 10.24 16.80 -7.93
C PHE A 216 11.28 17.75 -8.53
N ALA A 217 11.37 17.83 -9.85
CA ALA A 217 12.23 18.81 -10.52
C ALA A 217 11.51 19.43 -11.72
N TRP A 218 11.40 20.77 -11.74
CA TRP A 218 10.72 21.49 -12.82
C TRP A 218 11.37 21.36 -14.20
N SER A 219 12.67 21.06 -14.26
CA SER A 219 13.40 20.82 -15.51
C SER A 219 12.83 19.63 -16.29
N GLY A 220 12.11 18.72 -15.63
CA GLY A 220 11.59 17.49 -16.23
C GLY A 220 12.67 16.42 -16.46
N GLU A 221 13.94 16.73 -16.18
CA GLU A 221 15.04 15.77 -16.22
C GLU A 221 14.99 14.88 -14.97
N GLU A 222 15.26 13.59 -15.15
CA GLU A 222 15.50 12.66 -14.05
C GLU A 222 16.96 12.84 -13.59
N LYS A 223 17.16 13.07 -12.29
CA LYS A 223 18.48 12.94 -11.65
C LYS A 223 18.64 11.53 -11.11
#